data_AF-A0A081HXE0-F1
#
_entry.id   AF-A0A081HXE0-F1
#
_cell.length_a   1.000
_cell.length_b   1.000
_cell.length_c   1.000
_cell.angle_alpha   90.00
_cell.angle_beta   90.00
_cell.angle_gamma   90.00
#
_symmetry.space_group_name_H-M   'P 1'
#
loop_
_entity.id
_entity.type
_entity.pdbx_description
1 polymer ?
#
loop_
_entity_poly.entity_id
_entity_poly.type
_entity_poly.pdbx_seq_one_letter_code
_entity_poly.pdbx_strand_id
1 'polypeptide(L)'
;MEAMSSFKVADTAPAQVVYQPPMPPASSPESLPCVAPHLAESDESAQGRWASLRWFERRIIDTEAAPPARAPMWWRPDGRVPDDPVLTASLVAYLSAVTLTEPAYAARGGVGASAQRDHSVWFHGPAALSDWLLYDRSSPSSAGSLALASGTMFNRTGELVCRVKQEMYFPTHN
;
A
#
# COMPACT_ATOMS: atom_id res chain seq x y z
N MET A 1 16.76 1.55 -12.95
CA MET A 1 15.55 2.21 -12.41
C MET A 1 15.98 3.58 -11.95
N GLU A 2 15.24 4.61 -12.32
CA GLU A 2 15.51 6.01 -11.93
C GLU A 2 14.37 6.50 -11.04
N ALA A 3 14.65 7.46 -10.16
CA ALA A 3 13.65 8.07 -9.30
C ALA A 3 13.83 9.58 -9.29
N MET A 4 12.71 10.30 -9.25
CA MET A 4 12.67 11.74 -8.97
C MET A 4 11.91 11.94 -7.66
N SER A 5 12.49 12.71 -6.76
CA SER A 5 11.90 13.04 -5.47
C SER A 5 11.91 14.55 -5.26
N SER A 6 10.86 15.09 -4.67
CA SER A 6 10.74 16.51 -4.32
C SER A 6 10.45 16.65 -2.84
N PHE A 7 11.00 17.71 -2.23
CA PHE A 7 10.86 18.00 -0.81
C PHE A 7 10.51 19.47 -0.62
N LYS A 8 9.75 19.76 0.44
CA LYS A 8 9.49 21.11 0.93
C LYS A 8 9.88 21.20 2.39
N VAL A 9 10.21 22.41 2.85
CA VAL A 9 10.23 22.71 4.29
C VAL A 9 8.84 22.52 4.88
N ALA A 10 8.77 22.04 6.12
CA ALA A 10 7.52 21.96 6.85
C ALA A 10 6.95 23.37 7.05
N ASP A 11 5.63 23.51 6.89
CA ASP A 11 4.98 24.81 7.10
C ASP A 11 5.03 25.14 8.59
N THR A 12 5.50 26.35 8.93
CA THR A 12 5.59 26.82 10.32
C THR A 12 4.25 27.37 10.85
N ALA A 13 3.28 27.54 9.95
CA ALA A 13 1.93 28.00 10.25
C ALA A 13 0.91 27.00 9.68
N PRO A 14 -0.31 26.92 10.24
CA PRO A 14 -1.34 26.05 9.71
C PRO A 14 -1.62 26.37 8.23
N ALA A 15 -1.79 25.32 7.42
CA ALA A 15 -2.17 25.50 6.03
C ALA A 15 -3.53 26.22 5.95
N GLN A 16 -3.60 27.25 5.10
CA GLN A 16 -4.80 28.09 4.97
C GLN A 16 -5.98 27.34 4.35
N VAL A 17 -5.71 26.33 3.53
CA VAL A 17 -6.72 25.51 2.86
C VAL A 17 -6.30 24.05 2.95
N VAL A 18 -7.09 23.24 3.66
CA VAL A 18 -6.89 21.80 3.79
C VAL A 18 -8.21 21.11 3.51
N TYR A 19 -8.18 20.14 2.60
CA TYR A 19 -9.29 19.24 2.34
C TYR A 19 -8.75 17.88 1.95
N GLN A 20 -9.52 16.84 2.21
CA GLN A 20 -9.18 15.47 1.87
C GLN A 20 -10.46 14.68 1.58
N PRO A 21 -10.38 13.54 0.86
CA PRO A 21 -11.48 12.59 0.87
C PRO A 21 -11.73 12.08 2.30
N PRO A 22 -12.98 11.72 2.64
CA PRO A 22 -13.24 10.97 3.85
C PRO A 22 -12.55 9.60 3.77
N MET A 23 -12.05 9.12 4.90
CA MET A 23 -11.60 7.73 5.01
C MET A 23 -12.81 6.80 4.79
N PRO A 24 -12.71 5.78 3.92
CA PRO A 24 -13.79 4.83 3.73
C PRO A 24 -14.14 4.11 5.05
N PRO A 25 -15.41 3.77 5.29
CA PRO A 25 -15.78 2.95 6.43
C PRO A 25 -15.12 1.57 6.30
N ALA A 26 -14.55 1.09 7.40
CA ALA A 26 -13.87 -0.20 7.46
C ALA A 26 -14.09 -0.83 8.85
N SER A 27 -14.15 -2.16 8.90
CA SER A 27 -14.10 -2.91 10.17
C SER A 27 -12.80 -2.60 10.92
N SER A 28 -12.84 -2.66 12.25
CA SER A 28 -11.64 -2.37 13.05
C SER A 28 -10.57 -3.46 12.85
N PRO A 29 -9.28 -3.11 12.92
CA PRO A 29 -8.22 -4.10 12.73
C PRO A 29 -8.27 -5.23 13.77
N GLU A 30 -8.79 -4.97 14.97
CA GLU A 30 -8.92 -5.97 16.03
C GLU A 30 -10.00 -7.02 15.77
N SER A 31 -10.99 -6.73 14.92
CA SER A 31 -12.04 -7.70 14.56
C SER A 31 -11.64 -8.61 13.40
N LEU A 32 -10.49 -8.37 12.78
CA LEU A 32 -10.04 -9.04 11.56
C LEU A 32 -8.95 -10.07 11.87
N PRO A 33 -8.88 -11.18 11.10
CA PRO A 33 -7.85 -12.19 11.30
C PRO A 33 -6.46 -11.65 10.96
N CYS A 34 -5.46 -12.17 11.67
CA CYS A 34 -4.06 -12.00 11.26
C CYS A 34 -3.79 -12.85 10.02
N VAL A 35 -3.05 -12.30 9.05
CA VAL A 35 -2.64 -13.01 7.84
C VAL A 35 -1.15 -12.79 7.58
N ALA A 36 -0.54 -13.64 6.77
CA ALA A 36 0.82 -13.44 6.27
C ALA A 36 0.95 -12.04 5.65
N PRO A 37 2.08 -11.32 5.80
CA PRO A 37 2.20 -9.90 5.49
C PRO A 37 2.11 -9.55 3.99
N HIS A 38 2.32 -10.53 3.11
CA HIS A 38 2.13 -10.37 1.66
C HIS A 38 1.65 -11.69 1.04
N LEU A 39 0.89 -11.63 -0.07
CA LEU A 39 0.40 -12.83 -0.76
C LEU A 39 1.53 -13.78 -1.20
N ALA A 40 2.70 -13.26 -1.58
CA ALA A 40 3.84 -14.11 -1.95
C ALA A 40 4.44 -14.91 -0.78
N GLU A 41 4.10 -14.58 0.46
CA GLU A 41 4.51 -15.33 1.67
C GLU A 41 3.39 -16.27 2.18
N SER A 42 2.23 -16.37 1.52
CA SER A 42 1.17 -17.28 1.96
C SER A 42 1.36 -18.74 1.53
N ASP A 43 2.30 -19.00 0.62
CA ASP A 43 2.68 -20.35 0.21
C ASP A 43 3.83 -20.87 1.09
N GLU A 44 3.64 -22.02 1.74
CA GLU A 44 4.66 -22.68 2.57
C GLU A 44 5.98 -22.91 1.79
N SER A 45 5.90 -23.13 0.48
CA SER A 45 7.08 -23.33 -0.38
C SER A 45 7.92 -22.04 -0.58
N ALA A 46 7.30 -20.88 -0.34
CA ALA A 46 7.91 -19.57 -0.41
C ALA A 46 8.32 -19.02 0.97
N GLN A 47 8.01 -19.74 2.06
CA GLN A 47 8.27 -19.33 3.44
C GLN A 47 9.76 -18.99 3.64
N GLY A 48 10.05 -17.70 3.90
CA GLY A 48 11.40 -17.22 4.23
C GLY A 48 12.17 -16.66 3.04
N ARG A 49 11.61 -16.76 1.83
CA ARG A 49 12.20 -16.15 0.63
C ARG A 49 12.02 -14.64 0.60
N TRP A 50 10.99 -14.11 1.27
CA TRP A 50 10.67 -12.68 1.30
C TRP A 50 10.79 -12.11 2.70
N ALA A 51 11.96 -12.29 3.33
CA ALA A 51 12.25 -11.71 4.65
C ALA A 51 11.98 -10.19 4.71
N SER A 52 12.15 -9.49 3.58
CA SER A 52 11.87 -8.06 3.45
C SER A 52 10.39 -7.68 3.58
N LEU A 53 9.47 -8.65 3.60
CA LEU A 53 8.03 -8.44 3.75
C LEU A 53 7.54 -8.73 5.17
N ARG A 54 8.42 -9.04 6.13
CA ARG A 54 8.01 -9.48 7.48
C ARG A 54 8.01 -8.40 8.57
N TRP A 55 8.37 -7.17 8.21
CA TRP A 55 8.52 -6.08 9.19
C TRP A 55 7.20 -5.37 9.55
N PHE A 56 6.06 -5.83 9.00
CA PHE A 56 4.75 -5.22 9.23
C PHE A 56 3.66 -6.27 9.45
N GLU A 57 2.69 -5.94 10.29
CA GLU A 57 1.44 -6.67 10.42
C GLU A 57 0.43 -6.16 9.40
N ARG A 58 -0.50 -7.02 8.97
CA ARG A 58 -1.67 -6.59 8.21
C ARG A 58 -2.97 -7.30 8.60
N ARG A 59 -4.09 -6.65 8.29
CA ARG A 59 -5.43 -7.21 8.37
C ARG A 59 -6.17 -6.90 7.06
N ILE A 60 -6.68 -7.93 6.40
CA ILE A 60 -7.43 -7.78 5.16
C ILE A 60 -8.89 -7.50 5.52
N ILE A 61 -9.45 -6.43 4.97
CA ILE A 61 -10.83 -6.01 5.25
C ILE A 61 -11.78 -6.71 4.27
N ASP A 62 -11.50 -6.56 2.98
CA ASP A 62 -12.27 -7.15 1.89
C ASP A 62 -11.36 -7.49 0.72
N THR A 63 -11.78 -8.43 -0.12
CA THR A 63 -11.06 -8.85 -1.33
C THR A 63 -12.02 -9.09 -2.47
N GLU A 64 -11.99 -8.19 -3.45
CA GLU A 64 -12.68 -8.36 -4.71
C GLU A 64 -11.69 -8.80 -5.79
N ALA A 65 -12.06 -9.78 -6.61
CA ALA A 65 -11.27 -10.18 -7.77
C ALA A 65 -11.70 -9.46 -9.05
N ALA A 66 -12.98 -9.11 -9.18
CA ALA A 66 -13.46 -8.38 -10.35
C ALA A 66 -12.97 -6.92 -10.30
N PRO A 67 -12.48 -6.33 -11.42
CA PRO A 67 -12.13 -4.91 -11.48
C PRO A 67 -13.24 -4.02 -10.91
N PRO A 68 -12.93 -3.04 -10.04
CA PRO A 68 -11.59 -2.51 -9.77
C PRO A 68 -10.79 -3.29 -8.72
N ALA A 69 -11.19 -4.52 -8.36
CA ALA A 69 -10.50 -5.44 -7.47
C ALA A 69 -10.08 -4.75 -6.17
N ARG A 70 -11.07 -4.16 -5.47
CA ARG A 70 -10.79 -3.46 -4.22
C ARG A 70 -10.23 -4.44 -3.19
N ALA A 71 -9.13 -4.04 -2.57
CA ALA A 71 -8.41 -4.83 -1.58
C ALA A 71 -7.93 -3.94 -0.42
N PRO A 72 -8.83 -3.25 0.31
CA PRO A 72 -8.44 -2.44 1.46
C PRO A 72 -7.85 -3.31 2.57
N MET A 73 -6.81 -2.80 3.22
CA MET A 73 -6.18 -3.47 4.36
C MET A 73 -5.78 -2.48 5.45
N TRP A 74 -5.79 -2.93 6.69
CA TRP A 74 -5.05 -2.28 7.76
C TRP A 74 -3.62 -2.79 7.78
N TRP A 75 -2.67 -1.91 8.11
CA TRP A 75 -1.29 -2.31 8.38
C TRP A 75 -0.65 -1.48 9.48
N ARG A 76 0.38 -2.03 10.11
CA ARG A 76 1.29 -1.29 11.00
C ARG A 76 2.66 -1.98 11.03
N PRO A 77 3.75 -1.28 11.37
CA PRO A 77 5.03 -1.94 11.62
C PRO A 77 4.92 -2.98 12.75
N ASP A 78 5.59 -4.12 12.59
CA ASP A 78 5.78 -5.12 13.64
C ASP A 78 7.01 -4.75 14.47
N GLY A 79 6.85 -3.69 15.28
CA GLY A 79 7.91 -3.12 16.08
C GLY A 79 7.79 -1.61 16.26
N ARG A 80 8.71 -1.04 17.03
CA ARG A 80 8.78 0.42 17.23
C ARG A 80 9.60 1.07 16.12
N VAL A 81 9.03 2.10 15.51
CA VAL A 81 9.74 2.96 14.56
C VAL A 81 10.31 4.17 15.31
N PRO A 82 11.59 4.53 15.12
CA PRO A 82 12.15 5.78 15.63
C PRO A 82 11.33 7.00 15.17
N ASP A 83 11.28 8.04 16.00
CA ASP A 83 10.62 9.30 15.66
C ASP A 83 11.47 10.12 14.66
N ASP A 84 11.50 9.65 13.43
CA ASP A 84 12.19 10.25 12.29
C ASP A 84 11.21 10.36 11.11
N PRO A 85 10.86 11.59 10.68
CA PRO A 85 9.93 11.82 9.58
C PRO A 85 10.39 11.23 8.23
N VAL A 86 11.69 11.20 7.96
CA VAL A 86 12.25 10.67 6.71
C VAL A 86 12.19 9.16 6.70
N LEU A 87 12.54 8.52 7.83
CA LEU A 87 12.38 7.07 7.99
C LEU A 87 10.91 6.66 7.87
N THR A 88 10.02 7.40 8.53
CA THR A 88 8.57 7.19 8.47
C THR A 88 8.06 7.26 7.03
N ALA A 89 8.40 8.32 6.28
CA ALA A 89 8.04 8.45 4.87
C ALA A 89 8.61 7.31 4.01
N SER A 90 9.84 6.88 4.30
CA SER A 90 10.50 5.78 3.58
C SER A 90 9.83 4.43 3.82
N LEU A 91 9.39 4.15 5.05
CA LEU A 91 8.63 2.93 5.38
C LEU A 91 7.25 2.92 4.74
N VAL A 92 6.55 4.07 4.73
CA VAL A 92 5.29 4.22 4.00
C VAL A 92 5.49 4.00 2.50
N ALA A 93 6.54 4.58 1.91
CA ALA A 93 6.89 4.37 0.51
C ALA A 93 7.16 2.88 0.21
N TYR A 94 7.95 2.21 1.07
CA TYR A 94 8.25 0.79 0.95
C TYR A 94 6.97 -0.05 0.92
N LEU A 95 6.13 0.08 1.96
CA LEU A 95 4.93 -0.74 2.10
C LEU A 95 3.93 -0.49 0.97
N SER A 96 3.81 0.77 0.57
CA SER A 96 2.91 1.16 -0.51
C SER A 96 3.23 0.45 -1.83
N ALA A 97 4.51 0.19 -2.13
CA ALA A 97 4.89 -0.49 -3.36
C ALA A 97 4.61 -1.99 -3.30
N VAL A 98 5.13 -2.66 -2.25
CA VAL A 98 5.13 -4.14 -2.19
C VAL A 98 3.73 -4.72 -2.13
N THR A 99 2.83 -4.09 -1.38
CA THR A 99 1.45 -4.58 -1.22
C THR A 99 0.51 -4.13 -2.34
N LEU A 100 0.83 -3.10 -3.11
CA LEU A 100 -0.06 -2.60 -4.17
C LEU A 100 -0.11 -3.53 -5.40
N THR A 101 0.71 -4.58 -5.41
CA THR A 101 0.69 -5.63 -6.44
C THR A 101 -0.54 -6.53 -6.37
N GLU A 102 -1.07 -6.74 -5.17
CA GLU A 102 -2.15 -7.70 -4.88
C GLU A 102 -3.48 -7.44 -5.61
N PRO A 103 -4.04 -6.22 -5.68
CA PRO A 103 -5.26 -5.98 -6.44
C PRO A 103 -5.08 -6.23 -7.94
N ALA A 104 -3.88 -6.00 -8.50
CA ALA A 104 -3.60 -6.30 -9.90
C ALA A 104 -3.51 -7.81 -10.15
N TYR A 105 -2.90 -8.57 -9.23
CA TYR A 105 -2.94 -10.04 -9.27
C TYR A 105 -4.38 -10.57 -9.20
N ALA A 106 -5.19 -10.06 -8.27
CA ALA A 106 -6.59 -10.46 -8.12
C ALA A 106 -7.40 -10.18 -9.40
N ALA A 107 -7.28 -8.97 -9.97
CA ALA A 107 -7.93 -8.59 -11.23
C ALA A 107 -7.53 -9.45 -12.43
N ARG A 108 -6.33 -10.04 -12.40
CA ARG A 108 -5.78 -10.89 -13.47
C ARG A 108 -5.95 -12.39 -13.21
N GLY A 109 -6.71 -12.77 -12.18
CA GLY A 109 -7.06 -14.16 -11.89
C GLY A 109 -6.04 -14.94 -11.06
N GLY A 110 -5.04 -14.28 -10.48
CA GLY A 110 -4.09 -14.93 -9.57
C GLY A 110 -2.70 -14.31 -9.58
N VAL A 111 -1.85 -14.82 -8.67
CA VAL A 111 -0.43 -14.46 -8.61
C VAL A 111 0.29 -15.09 -9.79
N GLY A 112 1.09 -14.29 -10.50
CA GLY A 112 1.89 -14.74 -11.62
C GLY A 112 3.19 -13.93 -11.71
N ALA A 113 4.05 -14.28 -12.67
CA ALA A 113 5.24 -13.49 -12.94
C ALA A 113 4.84 -12.05 -13.27
N SER A 114 5.46 -11.09 -12.60
CA SER A 114 5.28 -9.68 -12.88
C SER A 114 6.52 -8.88 -12.49
N ALA A 115 6.59 -7.64 -12.96
CA ALA A 115 7.60 -6.67 -12.53
C ALA A 115 6.94 -5.31 -12.34
N GLN A 116 7.23 -4.65 -11.22
CA GLN A 116 6.84 -3.25 -11.03
C GLN A 116 7.63 -2.38 -12.01
N ARG A 117 6.93 -1.55 -12.79
CA ARG A 117 7.52 -0.70 -13.82
C ARG A 117 7.82 0.70 -13.29
N ASP A 118 6.85 1.27 -12.58
CA ASP A 118 6.93 2.58 -11.95
C ASP A 118 6.16 2.58 -10.62
N HIS A 119 6.46 3.56 -9.78
CA HIS A 119 5.78 3.79 -8.51
C HIS A 119 5.81 5.27 -8.19
N SER A 120 4.65 5.86 -7.90
CA SER A 120 4.51 7.29 -7.58
C SER A 120 3.76 7.46 -6.28
N VAL A 121 4.33 8.27 -5.37
CA VAL A 121 3.75 8.56 -4.06
C VAL A 121 3.66 10.08 -3.87
N TRP A 122 2.49 10.55 -3.46
CA TRP A 122 2.27 11.92 -3.01
C TRP A 122 1.94 11.91 -1.52
N PHE A 123 2.82 12.49 -0.72
CA PHE A 123 2.63 12.63 0.73
C PHE A 123 1.81 13.89 1.04
N HIS A 124 0.81 13.76 1.92
CA HIS A 124 -0.13 14.82 2.28
C HIS A 124 -0.05 15.18 3.76
N GLY A 125 0.22 14.19 4.62
CA GLY A 125 0.29 14.37 6.08
C GLY A 125 1.21 13.34 6.75
N PRO A 126 1.49 13.50 8.05
CA PRO A 126 2.32 12.59 8.81
C PRO A 126 1.63 11.22 8.98
N ALA A 127 2.43 10.15 8.96
CA ALA A 127 1.97 8.79 9.22
C ALA A 127 2.17 8.43 10.69
N ALA A 128 1.10 8.05 11.39
CA ALA A 128 1.14 7.64 12.79
C ALA A 128 1.49 6.14 12.91
N LEU A 129 2.75 5.79 12.69
CA LEU A 129 3.23 4.39 12.66
C LEU A 129 3.22 3.67 14.03
N SER A 130 2.76 4.33 15.09
CA SER A 130 2.47 3.73 16.39
C SER A 130 1.10 3.04 16.46
N ASP A 131 0.24 3.26 15.46
CA ASP A 131 -1.09 2.66 15.33
C ASP A 131 -1.31 2.14 13.90
N TRP A 132 -2.49 1.59 13.64
CA TRP A 132 -2.89 1.08 12.35
C TRP A 132 -3.12 2.19 11.32
N LEU A 133 -2.68 1.95 10.09
CA LEU A 133 -3.00 2.76 8.92
C LEU A 133 -3.91 1.96 7.99
N LEU A 134 -4.96 2.60 7.47
CA LEU A 134 -5.80 2.03 6.42
C LEU A 134 -5.12 2.27 5.09
N TYR A 135 -4.94 1.24 4.29
CA TYR A 135 -4.51 1.34 2.90
C TYR A 135 -5.61 0.82 1.98
N ASP A 136 -6.38 1.75 1.39
CA ASP A 136 -7.42 1.45 0.41
C ASP A 136 -6.80 1.30 -0.98
N ARG A 137 -6.80 0.07 -1.50
CA ARG A 137 -6.10 -0.33 -2.73
C ARG A 137 -7.08 -0.85 -3.77
N SER A 138 -6.77 -0.63 -5.04
CA SER A 138 -7.54 -1.14 -6.18
C SER A 138 -6.69 -1.23 -7.46
N SER A 139 -7.19 -1.98 -8.45
CA SER A 139 -6.63 -2.10 -9.80
C SER A 139 -7.72 -1.82 -10.84
N PRO A 140 -7.97 -0.54 -11.19
CA PRO A 140 -9.10 -0.14 -12.04
C PRO A 140 -8.94 -0.50 -13.52
N SER A 141 -7.73 -0.71 -14.02
CA SER A 141 -7.50 -0.96 -15.45
C SER A 141 -6.28 -1.82 -15.72
N SER A 142 -6.35 -2.56 -16.82
CA SER A 142 -5.21 -3.27 -17.40
C SER A 142 -5.36 -3.30 -18.92
N ALA A 143 -4.27 -3.04 -19.63
CA ALA A 143 -4.20 -3.04 -21.08
C ALA A 143 -3.01 -3.89 -21.54
N GLY A 144 -3.31 -5.02 -22.18
CA GLY A 144 -2.30 -6.00 -22.58
C GLY A 144 -1.51 -6.54 -21.38
N SER A 145 -0.20 -6.32 -21.41
CA SER A 145 0.74 -6.72 -20.37
C SER A 145 0.88 -5.72 -19.22
N LEU A 146 0.19 -4.58 -19.24
CA LEU A 146 0.31 -3.54 -18.21
C LEU A 146 -0.94 -3.47 -17.35
N ALA A 147 -0.80 -3.37 -16.04
CA ALA A 147 -1.89 -3.15 -15.10
C ALA A 147 -1.60 -1.94 -14.20
N LEU A 148 -2.61 -1.09 -14.01
CA LEU A 148 -2.53 0.08 -13.15
C LEU A 148 -3.18 -0.22 -11.81
N ALA A 149 -2.44 -0.03 -10.72
CA ALA A 149 -2.93 -0.09 -9.36
C ALA A 149 -2.91 1.29 -8.70
N SER A 150 -3.82 1.49 -7.75
CA SER A 150 -4.03 2.76 -7.03
C SER A 150 -4.18 2.50 -5.55
N GLY A 151 -3.58 3.36 -4.73
CA GLY A 151 -3.67 3.27 -3.28
C GLY A 151 -3.91 4.63 -2.62
N THR A 152 -4.68 4.65 -1.55
CA THR A 152 -4.83 5.81 -0.67
C THR A 152 -4.66 5.36 0.77
N MET A 153 -3.76 6.01 1.51
CA MET A 153 -3.40 5.62 2.86
C MET A 153 -3.87 6.66 3.88
N PHE A 154 -4.45 6.20 4.98
CA PHE A 154 -5.01 7.03 6.04
C PHE A 154 -4.48 6.58 7.41
N ASN A 155 -4.28 7.53 8.32
CA ASN A 155 -4.14 7.21 9.75
C ASN A 155 -5.47 6.64 10.27
N ARG A 156 -5.45 5.87 11.36
CA ARG A 156 -6.67 5.36 12.02
C ARG A 156 -7.68 6.46 12.37
N THR A 157 -7.18 7.67 12.65
CA THR A 157 -7.96 8.89 12.92
C THR A 157 -8.69 9.44 11.70
N GLY A 158 -8.40 8.93 10.50
CA GLY A 158 -9.02 9.35 9.24
C GLY A 158 -8.22 10.38 8.45
N GLU A 159 -7.10 10.87 8.97
CA GLU A 159 -6.22 11.82 8.27
C GLU A 159 -5.56 11.17 7.05
N LEU A 160 -5.56 11.86 5.92
CA LEU A 160 -4.92 11.38 4.69
C LEU A 160 -3.39 11.47 4.81
N VAL A 161 -2.71 10.32 4.70
CA VAL A 161 -1.25 10.21 4.73
C VAL A 161 -0.66 10.39 3.34
N CYS A 162 -1.06 9.55 2.38
CA CYS A 162 -0.52 9.59 1.03
C CYS A 162 -1.48 9.02 -0.02
N ARG A 163 -1.21 9.35 -1.28
CA ARG A 163 -1.80 8.73 -2.47
C ARG A 163 -0.72 8.06 -3.30
N VAL A 164 -1.07 6.97 -3.95
CA VAL A 164 -0.14 6.07 -4.61
C VAL A 164 -0.69 5.61 -5.96
N LYS A 165 0.18 5.57 -6.97
CA LYS A 165 -0.08 4.95 -8.28
C LYS A 165 1.11 4.08 -8.67
N GLN A 166 0.83 2.93 -9.28
CA GLN A 166 1.84 1.98 -9.70
C GLN A 166 1.38 1.27 -10.97
N GLU A 167 2.23 1.23 -12.00
CA GLU A 167 2.06 0.33 -13.13
C GLU A 167 2.93 -0.92 -12.97
N MET A 168 2.36 -2.07 -13.32
CA MET A 168 3.03 -3.37 -13.31
C MET A 168 2.99 -4.01 -14.68
N TYR A 169 4.11 -4.63 -15.07
CA TYR A 169 4.23 -5.47 -16.24
C TYR A 169 3.98 -6.94 -15.90
N PHE A 170 3.17 -7.60 -16.72
CA PHE A 170 2.83 -9.02 -16.69
C PHE A 170 3.28 -9.64 -18.01
N PRO A 171 4.31 -10.50 -18.01
CA PRO A 171 4.73 -11.20 -19.22
C PRO A 171 3.57 -12.01 -19.81
N THR A 172 3.38 -11.91 -21.12
CA THR A 172 2.48 -12.80 -21.85
C THR A 172 3.14 -14.16 -21.98
N HIS A 173 2.41 -15.24 -21.69
CA HIS A 173 2.85 -16.57 -22.09
C HIS A 173 2.80 -16.62 -23.63
N ASN A 174 3.96 -16.78 -24.27
CA ASN A 174 4.05 -17.20 -25.67
C ASN A 174 3.76 -18.70 -25.78
#